data_AF-A0AAW9I783-F1
#
_entry.id   AF-A0AAW9I783-F1
#
_cell.length_a   1.000
_cell.length_b   1.000
_cell.length_c   1.000
_cell.angle_alpha   90.00
_cell.angle_beta   90.00
_cell.angle_gamma   90.00
#
_symmetry.space_group_name_H-M   'P 1'
#
loop_
_entity.id
_entity.type
_entity.pdbx_description
1 polymer ?
#
loop_
_entity_poly.entity_id
_entity_poly.type
_entity_poly.pdbx_seq_one_letter_code
_entity_poly.pdbx_strand_id
1 'polypeptide(L)'
;MKKLISVFMIVMLGMTLFIGCGSSSVIGKVETKPVMNGTGDKEIGKYGEAEYNPEKITDEDLLKFYDENIKDSGLNWFILIDENYKTKGIMFPGCNVVLEYGNVGADGNVIDVEKSRVIDGNSIKDMR
;
A
#
# COMPACT_ATOMS: atom_id res chain seq x y z
N MET A 1 46.16 9.18 42.06
CA MET A 1 46.03 7.92 41.31
C MET A 1 44.91 8.08 40.29
N LYS A 2 45.19 7.72 39.05
CA LYS A 2 44.40 7.92 37.82
C LYS A 2 43.02 7.25 37.89
N LYS A 3 42.04 7.83 37.17
CA LYS A 3 40.87 7.24 36.46
C LYS A 3 39.73 8.28 36.43
N LEU A 4 38.98 8.54 35.37
CA LEU A 4 39.04 8.22 33.94
C LEU A 4 38.05 9.22 33.30
N ILE A 5 38.48 9.98 32.30
CA ILE A 5 37.62 10.89 31.54
C ILE A 5 36.81 10.03 30.57
N SER A 6 35.49 10.02 30.71
CA SER A 6 34.58 9.40 29.75
C SER A 6 33.83 10.50 29.00
N VAL A 7 34.38 10.87 27.84
CA VAL A 7 33.72 11.71 26.83
C VAL A 7 32.63 10.86 26.19
N PHE A 8 31.35 11.18 26.45
CA PHE A 8 30.25 10.71 25.61
C PHE A 8 29.64 11.92 24.91
N MET A 9 30.21 12.18 23.75
CA MET A 9 29.66 13.02 22.70
C MET A 9 28.51 12.24 22.06
N ILE A 10 27.26 12.57 22.40
CA ILE A 10 26.10 12.21 21.57
C ILE A 10 25.57 13.49 20.95
N VAL A 11 25.88 13.58 19.67
CA VAL A 11 25.49 14.60 18.72
C VAL A 11 23.98 14.55 18.50
N MET A 12 23.41 15.75 18.37
CA MET A 12 22.12 16.10 17.74
C MET A 12 21.54 15.05 16.78
N LEU A 13 20.22 14.84 16.86
CA LEU A 13 19.34 15.28 15.76
C LEU A 13 17.90 15.38 16.26
N GLY A 14 17.30 16.55 16.03
CA GLY A 14 15.94 16.85 16.44
C GLY A 14 14.93 15.95 15.75
N MET A 15 14.11 15.27 16.55
CA MET A 15 12.82 14.79 16.08
C MET A 15 11.83 15.93 16.30
N THR A 16 11.78 16.85 15.34
CA THR A 16 10.64 17.74 15.21
C THR A 16 9.41 16.87 15.02
N LEU A 17 8.52 16.89 16.01
CA LEU A 17 7.17 16.38 15.90
C LEU A 17 6.48 17.11 14.74
N PHE A 18 6.50 16.49 13.56
CA PHE A 18 5.48 16.76 12.57
C PHE A 18 4.17 16.23 13.16
N ILE A 19 3.44 17.11 13.84
CA ILE A 19 2.01 16.95 13.99
C ILE A 19 1.47 17.20 12.58
N GLY A 20 1.46 16.13 11.79
CA GLY A 20 0.77 16.10 10.50
C GLY A 20 -0.67 16.48 10.77
N CYS A 21 -1.03 17.68 10.34
CA CYS A 21 -2.40 18.15 10.22
C CYS A 21 -3.23 17.03 9.60
N GLY A 22 -4.30 16.63 10.27
CA GLY A 22 -5.14 15.50 9.87
C GLY A 22 -5.63 15.65 8.43
N SER A 23 -4.97 14.95 7.51
CA SER A 23 -5.59 14.59 6.25
C SER A 23 -6.61 13.51 6.58
N SER A 24 -7.87 13.71 6.20
CA SER A 24 -8.73 12.57 5.91
C SER A 24 -7.97 11.73 4.89
N SER A 25 -7.49 10.55 5.27
CA SER A 25 -6.68 9.74 4.37
C SER A 25 -7.55 9.39 3.15
N VAL A 26 -7.05 9.72 1.95
CA VAL A 26 -7.77 9.47 0.68
C VAL A 26 -7.95 7.97 0.43
N ILE A 27 -7.07 7.17 1.04
CA ILE A 27 -7.18 5.72 1.14
C ILE A 27 -7.56 5.39 2.59
N GLY A 28 -8.58 4.56 2.74
CA GLY A 28 -9.11 4.11 4.01
C GLY A 28 -8.17 3.18 4.76
N LYS A 29 -8.67 2.64 5.87
CA LYS A 29 -7.93 1.69 6.69
C LYS A 29 -7.72 0.38 5.93
N VAL A 30 -6.52 -0.18 6.05
CA VAL A 30 -6.20 -1.52 5.57
C VAL A 30 -6.88 -2.59 6.41
N GLU A 31 -7.56 -3.50 5.73
CA GLU A 31 -8.00 -4.78 6.25
C GLU A 31 -7.20 -5.91 5.60
N THR A 32 -6.81 -6.91 6.38
CA THR A 32 -6.15 -8.10 5.85
C THR A 32 -7.15 -9.24 5.79
N LYS A 33 -7.27 -9.88 4.64
CA LYS A 33 -8.22 -10.98 4.38
C LYS A 33 -7.46 -12.25 3.99
N PRO A 34 -8.00 -13.44 4.35
CA PRO A 34 -7.37 -14.70 3.99
C PRO A 34 -7.53 -14.98 2.49
N VAL A 35 -6.52 -15.62 1.90
CA VAL A 35 -6.59 -16.23 0.58
C VAL A 35 -6.80 -17.72 0.79
N MET A 36 -7.91 -18.24 0.29
CA MET A 36 -8.23 -19.67 0.36
C MET A 36 -7.74 -20.39 -0.90
N ASN A 37 -7.45 -21.69 -0.78
CA ASN A 37 -7.26 -22.54 -1.95
C ASN A 37 -8.55 -22.69 -2.77
N GLY A 38 -8.47 -23.27 -3.97
CA GLY A 38 -9.62 -23.41 -4.87
C GLY A 38 -10.81 -24.21 -4.33
N THR A 39 -10.62 -24.99 -3.26
CA THR A 39 -11.68 -25.72 -2.54
C THR A 39 -12.27 -24.93 -1.36
N GLY A 40 -11.64 -23.82 -0.94
CA GLY A 40 -12.12 -22.98 0.15
C GLY A 40 -11.85 -23.51 1.57
N ASP A 41 -11.13 -24.63 1.70
CA ASP A 41 -10.97 -25.35 2.97
C ASP A 41 -9.62 -25.09 3.66
N LYS A 42 -8.67 -24.46 2.97
CA LYS A 42 -7.35 -24.13 3.51
C LYS A 42 -6.90 -22.74 3.13
N GLU A 43 -6.46 -21.97 4.13
CA GLU A 43 -5.76 -20.70 3.92
C GLU A 43 -4.36 -20.96 3.33
N ILE A 44 -4.05 -20.28 2.22
CA ILE A 44 -2.78 -20.37 1.47
C ILE A 44 -2.03 -19.04 1.41
N GLY A 45 -2.54 -18.01 2.07
CA GLY A 45 -1.93 -16.69 2.15
C GLY A 45 -2.93 -15.65 2.60
N LYS A 46 -2.57 -14.38 2.44
CA LYS A 46 -3.40 -13.23 2.79
C LYS A 46 -3.26 -12.13 1.75
N TYR A 47 -4.28 -11.30 1.61
CA TYR A 47 -4.24 -10.08 0.82
C TYR A 47 -4.68 -8.88 1.65
N GLY A 48 -4.23 -7.70 1.24
CA GLY A 48 -4.64 -6.43 1.83
C GLY A 48 -5.75 -5.79 1.02
N GLU A 49 -6.74 -5.22 1.69
CA GLU A 49 -7.84 -4.47 1.08
C GLU A 49 -7.97 -3.11 1.78
N ALA A 50 -8.21 -2.07 1.00
CA ALA A 50 -8.66 -0.79 1.52
C ALA A 50 -9.61 -0.14 0.50
N GLU A 51 -10.42 0.80 0.96
CA GLU A 51 -11.21 1.64 0.06
C GLU A 51 -10.45 2.91 -0.29
N TYR A 52 -10.75 3.53 -1.43
CA TYR A 52 -10.22 4.84 -1.78
C TYR A 52 -11.28 5.75 -2.37
N ASN A 53 -11.10 7.06 -2.17
CA ASN A 53 -11.92 8.07 -2.83
C ASN A 53 -11.37 8.34 -4.25
N PRO A 54 -12.08 7.97 -5.32
CA PRO A 54 -11.58 8.10 -6.69
C PRO A 54 -11.51 9.54 -7.20
N GLU A 55 -12.24 10.46 -6.58
CA GLU A 55 -12.24 11.88 -6.97
C GLU A 55 -11.06 12.66 -6.39
N LYS A 56 -10.41 12.10 -5.36
CA LYS A 56 -9.33 12.76 -4.62
C LYS A 56 -7.98 12.07 -4.75
N ILE A 57 -7.95 10.79 -5.11
CA ILE A 57 -6.71 10.02 -5.16
C ILE A 57 -5.72 10.57 -6.18
N THR A 58 -4.46 10.67 -5.76
CA THR A 58 -3.35 11.10 -6.61
C THR A 58 -2.29 10.01 -6.73
N ASP A 59 -1.36 10.19 -7.67
CA ASP A 59 -0.20 9.32 -7.78
C ASP A 59 0.70 9.40 -6.53
N GLU A 60 0.77 10.55 -5.86
CA GLU A 60 1.53 10.72 -4.62
C GLU A 60 0.92 9.90 -3.48
N ASP A 61 -0.42 9.86 -3.38
CA ASP A 61 -1.12 9.01 -2.42
C ASP A 61 -0.84 7.52 -2.67
N LEU A 62 -0.85 7.10 -3.93
CA LEU A 62 -0.56 5.71 -4.32
C LEU A 62 0.89 5.32 -4.01
N LEU A 63 1.86 6.20 -4.29
CA LEU A 63 3.27 5.98 -3.98
C LEU A 63 3.49 5.87 -2.47
N LYS A 64 2.95 6.83 -1.71
CA LYS A 64 3.03 6.81 -0.25
C LYS A 64 2.40 5.56 0.33
N PHE A 65 1.22 5.19 -0.15
CA PHE A 65 0.53 3.99 0.31
C PHE A 65 1.33 2.72 0.01
N TYR A 66 1.93 2.63 -1.18
CA TYR A 66 2.81 1.52 -1.56
C TYR A 66 4.00 1.39 -0.59
N ASP A 67 4.68 2.51 -0.32
CA ASP A 67 5.83 2.55 0.58
C ASP A 67 5.50 2.20 2.03
N GLU A 68 4.35 2.65 2.52
CA GLU A 68 3.95 2.47 3.92
C GLU A 68 3.30 1.10 4.18
N ASN A 69 2.58 0.53 3.21
CA ASN A 69 1.70 -0.62 3.44
C ASN A 69 1.95 -1.83 2.55
N ILE A 70 2.60 -1.68 1.38
CA ILE A 70 2.64 -2.74 0.36
C ILE A 70 4.02 -3.39 0.24
N LYS A 71 5.08 -2.62 -0.04
CA LYS A 71 6.38 -3.13 -0.55
C LYS A 71 7.04 -4.22 0.30
N ASP A 72 6.84 -4.19 1.61
CA ASP A 72 7.44 -5.12 2.58
C ASP A 72 6.38 -5.90 3.38
N SER A 73 5.13 -5.92 2.91
CA SER A 73 3.99 -6.49 3.66
C SER A 73 4.00 -8.01 3.75
N GLY A 74 4.62 -8.70 2.78
CA GLY A 74 4.59 -10.16 2.65
C GLY A 74 3.20 -10.71 2.27
N LEU A 75 2.26 -9.86 1.86
CA LEU A 75 0.94 -10.26 1.38
C LEU A 75 1.02 -10.75 -0.08
N ASN A 76 0.04 -11.55 -0.50
CA ASN A 76 -0.01 -12.09 -1.86
C ASN A 76 -0.36 -11.01 -2.90
N TRP A 77 -1.19 -10.04 -2.52
CA TRP A 77 -1.48 -8.83 -3.29
C TRP A 77 -2.16 -7.80 -2.38
N PHE A 78 -2.35 -6.60 -2.93
CA PHE A 78 -3.16 -5.55 -2.33
C PHE A 78 -4.22 -5.09 -3.32
N ILE A 79 -5.43 -4.76 -2.84
CA ILE A 79 -6.50 -4.17 -3.64
C ILE A 79 -7.01 -2.89 -2.98
N LEU A 80 -7.12 -1.83 -3.78
CA LEU A 80 -7.82 -0.61 -3.42
C LEU A 80 -9.17 -0.62 -4.15
N ILE A 81 -10.27 -0.57 -3.40
CA ILE A 81 -11.64 -0.62 -3.95
C ILE A 81 -12.19 0.79 -4.03
N ASP A 82 -12.73 1.16 -5.19
CA ASP A 82 -13.38 2.45 -5.39
C ASP A 82 -14.59 2.58 -4.45
N GLU A 83 -14.58 3.62 -3.59
CA GLU A 83 -15.64 3.79 -2.59
C GLU A 83 -17.02 4.08 -3.20
N ASN A 84 -17.05 4.68 -4.39
CA ASN A 84 -18.27 5.00 -5.14
C ASN A 84 -18.75 3.80 -5.97
N TYR A 85 -17.81 3.00 -6.51
CA TYR A 85 -18.10 1.85 -7.37
C TYR A 85 -17.33 0.61 -6.93
N LYS A 86 -17.90 -0.17 -6.01
CA LYS A 86 -17.27 -1.38 -5.42
C LYS A 86 -16.87 -2.48 -6.42
N THR A 87 -17.27 -2.34 -7.68
CA THR A 87 -16.88 -3.23 -8.79
C THR A 87 -15.59 -2.79 -9.48
N LYS A 88 -15.01 -1.64 -9.12
CA LYS A 88 -13.78 -1.08 -9.68
C LYS A 88 -12.69 -0.98 -8.62
N GLY A 89 -11.44 -1.17 -9.03
CA GLY A 89 -10.32 -1.09 -8.12
C GLY A 89 -8.95 -1.02 -8.78
N ILE A 90 -7.94 -0.87 -7.92
CA ILE A 90 -6.51 -0.80 -8.25
C ILE A 90 -5.80 -1.92 -7.48
N MET A 91 -5.25 -2.89 -8.20
CA MET A 91 -4.54 -4.01 -7.60
C MET A 91 -3.03 -3.85 -7.73
N PHE A 92 -2.32 -4.22 -6.67
CA PHE A 92 -0.86 -4.40 -6.63
C PHE A 92 -0.56 -5.90 -6.57
N PRO A 93 -0.49 -6.60 -7.73
CA PRO A 93 -0.28 -8.04 -7.75
C PRO A 93 1.07 -8.41 -7.14
N GLY A 94 1.11 -9.41 -6.25
CA GLY A 94 2.38 -9.81 -5.61
C GLY A 94 3.01 -8.72 -4.74
N CYS A 95 2.26 -7.66 -4.41
CA CYS A 95 2.80 -6.46 -3.75
C CYS A 95 4.00 -5.85 -4.48
N ASN A 96 4.05 -6.00 -5.81
CA ASN A 96 5.12 -5.47 -6.65
C ASN A 96 4.83 -4.01 -7.08
N VAL A 97 5.71 -3.48 -7.94
CA VAL A 97 5.64 -2.10 -8.44
C VAL A 97 4.57 -1.87 -9.52
N VAL A 98 3.81 -2.89 -9.93
CA VAL A 98 2.76 -2.78 -10.95
C VAL A 98 1.42 -2.46 -10.29
N LEU A 99 0.64 -1.61 -10.95
CA LEU A 99 -0.74 -1.27 -10.61
C LEU A 99 -1.65 -1.70 -11.75
N GLU A 100 -2.64 -2.52 -11.45
CA GLU A 100 -3.66 -2.95 -12.41
C GLU A 100 -5.01 -2.36 -12.05
N TYR A 101 -5.58 -1.57 -12.95
CA TYR A 101 -6.88 -0.94 -12.80
C TYR A 101 -7.91 -1.78 -13.55
N GLY A 102 -9.05 -2.07 -12.92
CA GLY A 102 -10.08 -2.85 -13.60
C GLY A 102 -11.24 -3.28 -12.70
N ASN A 103 -11.96 -4.31 -13.15
CA ASN A 103 -13.07 -4.87 -12.40
C ASN A 103 -12.61 -5.75 -11.24
N VAL A 104 -13.19 -5.56 -10.07
CA VAL A 104 -12.90 -6.35 -8.86
C VAL A 104 -13.71 -7.65 -8.87
N GLY A 105 -13.01 -8.77 -8.72
CA GLY A 105 -13.57 -10.10 -8.57
C GLY A 105 -13.93 -10.42 -7.11
N ALA A 106 -14.60 -11.56 -6.91
CA ALA A 106 -15.08 -11.99 -5.59
C ALA A 106 -13.94 -12.25 -4.58
N ASP A 107 -12.75 -12.59 -5.06
CA ASP A 107 -11.59 -12.90 -4.21
C ASP A 107 -10.73 -11.66 -3.90
N GLY A 108 -11.20 -10.46 -4.23
CA GLY A 108 -10.45 -9.22 -4.00
C GLY A 108 -9.27 -9.04 -4.97
N ASN A 109 -9.36 -9.63 -6.16
CA ASN A 109 -8.42 -9.45 -7.27
C ASN A 109 -9.04 -8.62 -8.41
N VAL A 110 -8.24 -8.12 -9.34
CA VAL A 110 -8.76 -7.56 -10.61
C VAL A 110 -8.89 -8.69 -11.65
N ILE A 111 -10.03 -8.77 -12.33
CA ILE A 111 -10.35 -9.82 -13.33
C ILE A 111 -10.40 -9.31 -14.78
N ASP A 112 -10.72 -8.04 -14.99
CA ASP A 112 -10.74 -7.39 -16.31
C ASP A 112 -9.84 -6.15 -16.25
N VAL A 113 -8.55 -6.31 -16.56
CA VAL A 113 -7.58 -5.22 -16.51
C VAL A 113 -7.84 -4.25 -17.67
N GLU A 114 -8.15 -3.00 -17.32
CA GLU A 114 -8.42 -1.91 -18.26
C GLU A 114 -7.19 -1.05 -18.50
N LYS A 115 -6.33 -0.93 -17.48
CA LYS A 115 -5.08 -0.16 -17.55
C LYS A 115 -4.06 -0.75 -16.59
N SER A 116 -2.80 -0.80 -17.02
CA SER A 116 -1.66 -1.11 -16.15
C SER A 116 -0.70 0.06 -16.07
N ARG A 117 -0.17 0.31 -14.88
CA ARG A 117 0.85 1.31 -14.61
C ARG A 117 1.97 0.70 -13.78
N VAL A 118 3.11 1.37 -13.71
CA VAL A 118 4.28 0.92 -12.95
C VAL A 118 4.88 2.05 -12.13
N ILE A 119 5.26 1.75 -10.89
CA ILE A 119 6.08 2.59 -10.04
C ILE A 119 7.53 2.52 -10.55
N ASP A 120 8.05 3.67 -10.96
CA ASP A 120 9.43 3.86 -11.39
C ASP A 120 10.06 4.97 -10.55
N GLY A 121 10.75 4.56 -9.48
CA GLY A 121 11.24 5.44 -8.43
C GLY A 121 10.10 6.18 -7.75
N ASN A 122 10.10 7.51 -7.87
CA ASN A 122 9.11 8.39 -7.23
C ASN A 122 7.99 8.81 -8.20
N SER A 123 7.70 8.00 -9.21
CA SER A 123 6.71 8.32 -10.24
C SER A 123 5.92 7.09 -10.68
N ILE A 124 4.68 7.28 -11.14
CA ILE A 124 3.86 6.22 -11.72
C ILE A 124 3.69 6.47 -13.22
N LYS A 125 4.01 5.47 -14.04
CA LYS A 125 3.99 5.56 -15.51
C LYS A 125 3.01 4.56 -16.10
N ASP A 126 2.32 4.96 -17.17
CA ASP A 126 1.48 4.05 -17.93
C ASP A 126 2.34 3.00 -18.65
N MET A 127 1.93 1.74 -18.56
CA MET A 127 2.54 0.65 -19.33
C MET A 127 1.95 0.69 -20.74
N ARG A 128 2.84 0.76 -21.75
CA ARG A 128 2.45 0.73 -23.16
C ARG A 128 2.22 -0.68 -23.67
#